data_AF-A0A558BE63-F1
#
_entry.id   AF-A0A558BE63-F1
#
_cell.length_a   1.000
_cell.length_b   1.000
_cell.length_c   1.000
_cell.angle_alpha   90.00
_cell.angle_beta   90.00
_cell.angle_gamma   90.00
#
_symmetry.space_group_name_H-M   'P 1'
#
loop_
_entity.id
_entity.type
_entity.pdbx_description
1 polymer ?
#
loop_
_entity_poly.entity_id
_entity_poly.type
_entity_poly.pdbx_seq_one_letter_code
_entity_poly.pdbx_strand_id
1 'polypeptide(L)'
;MVNGLVTVTELGLLALVGILAIRMVALSRGEALQLAGGIAEPEIPGPVARRTARTGKQVKIASAHGTELRTQLHILAGLQERDCRDKGLLLAEAPEAVRLYAAAWLYGAGCALSRQPVRHSDALAGMVARIVSRKTGIRQPEALQAISTLTSSSVLLACYRAGLEGAEHWQQHQYVPAPSSLYDAATSNAFI
;
A
#
# COMPACT_ATOMS: atom_id res chain seq x y z
N MET A 1 1.82 28.45 -39.62
CA MET A 1 1.66 27.09 -39.05
C MET A 1 1.90 27.05 -37.54
N VAL A 2 2.75 27.89 -36.96
CA VAL A 2 3.05 27.91 -35.51
C VAL A 2 1.86 28.39 -34.66
N ASN A 3 1.13 29.42 -35.09
CA ASN A 3 0.00 29.96 -34.31
C ASN A 3 -1.16 28.97 -34.12
N GLY A 4 -1.35 28.02 -35.03
CA GLY A 4 -2.39 26.98 -34.91
C GLY A 4 -2.03 25.90 -33.88
N LEU A 5 -0.74 25.62 -33.68
CA LEU A 5 -0.30 24.67 -32.67
C LEU A 5 -0.44 25.26 -31.26
N VAL A 6 -0.10 26.55 -31.11
CA VAL A 6 -0.23 27.28 -29.85
C VAL A 6 -1.69 27.35 -29.40
N THR A 7 -2.62 27.68 -30.30
CA THR A 7 -4.05 27.74 -29.95
C THR A 7 -4.62 26.37 -29.57
N VAL A 8 -4.20 25.29 -30.23
CA VAL A 8 -4.63 23.92 -29.87
C VAL A 8 -4.09 23.53 -28.49
N THR A 9 -2.84 23.87 -28.16
CA THR A 9 -2.27 23.58 -26.84
C THR A 9 -2.94 24.37 -25.74
N GLU A 10 -3.29 25.64 -25.99
CA GLU A 10 -3.96 26.52 -25.03
C GLU A 10 -5.39 26.06 -24.75
N LEU A 11 -6.14 25.68 -25.80
CA LEU A 11 -7.45 25.06 -25.67
C LEU A 11 -7.40 23.73 -24.91
N GLY A 12 -6.39 22.91 -25.16
CA GLY A 12 -6.17 21.65 -24.44
C GLY A 12 -5.90 21.86 -22.95
N LEU A 13 -5.07 22.83 -22.61
CA LEU A 13 -4.77 23.22 -21.23
C LEU A 13 -6.01 23.75 -20.51
N LEU A 14 -6.78 24.63 -21.15
CA LEU A 14 -8.03 25.15 -20.59
C LEU A 14 -9.06 24.03 -20.33
N ALA A 15 -9.17 23.07 -21.25
CA ALA A 15 -10.04 21.91 -21.07
C ALA A 15 -9.59 21.04 -19.87
N LEU A 16 -8.29 20.80 -19.73
CA LEU A 16 -7.72 20.05 -18.61
C LEU A 16 -7.96 20.74 -17.26
N VAL A 17 -7.74 22.05 -17.20
CA VAL A 17 -8.02 22.87 -16.01
C VAL A 17 -9.51 22.84 -15.66
N GLY A 18 -10.39 22.93 -16.67
CA GLY A 18 -11.83 22.80 -16.49
C GLY A 18 -12.25 21.44 -15.91
N ILE A 19 -11.70 20.34 -16.45
CA ILE A 19 -11.95 18.99 -15.94
C ILE A 19 -11.48 18.86 -14.49
N LEU A 20 -10.31 19.41 -14.17
CA LEU A 20 -9.76 19.41 -12.81
C LEU A 20 -10.67 20.17 -11.84
N ALA A 21 -11.15 21.35 -12.22
CA ALA A 21 -12.07 22.15 -11.43
C ALA A 21 -13.40 21.41 -11.17
N ILE A 22 -13.98 20.78 -12.21
CA ILE A 22 -15.20 19.97 -12.07
C ILE A 22 -14.97 18.81 -11.09
N ARG A 23 -13.85 18.11 -11.19
CA ARG A 23 -13.50 17.01 -10.27
C ARG A 23 -13.33 17.50 -8.83
N MET A 24 -12.70 18.65 -8.61
CA MET A 24 -12.57 19.25 -7.28
C MET A 24 -13.95 19.62 -6.69
N VAL A 25 -14.85 20.22 -7.47
CA VAL A 25 -16.20 20.56 -7.00
C VAL A 25 -17.06 19.33 -6.72
N ALA A 26 -16.95 18.29 -7.56
CA ALA A 26 -17.63 17.02 -7.31
C ALA A 26 -17.13 16.35 -6.03
N LEU A 27 -15.82 16.43 -5.75
CA LEU A 27 -15.25 15.94 -4.50
C LEU A 27 -15.76 16.73 -3.29
N SER A 28 -15.75 18.06 -3.33
CA SER A 28 -16.16 18.89 -2.20
C SER A 28 -17.66 18.74 -1.87
N ARG A 29 -18.51 18.57 -2.88
CA ARG A 29 -19.93 18.25 -2.69
C ARG A 29 -20.15 16.85 -2.13
N GLY A 30 -19.33 15.87 -2.53
CA GLY A 30 -19.36 14.52 -1.96
C GLY A 30 -18.96 14.49 -0.49
N GLU A 31 -17.96 15.28 -0.10
CA GLU A 31 -17.56 15.45 1.31
C GLU A 31 -18.64 16.15 2.14
N ALA A 32 -19.30 17.18 1.59
CA ALA A 32 -20.40 17.87 2.25
C ALA A 32 -21.63 16.96 2.46
N LEU A 33 -21.95 16.08 1.49
CA LEU A 33 -23.06 15.14 1.60
C LEU A 33 -22.78 14.01 2.61
N GLN A 34 -21.52 13.59 2.77
CA GLN A 34 -21.12 12.61 3.79
C GLN A 34 -21.16 13.18 5.22
N LEU A 35 -20.93 14.49 5.38
CA LEU A 35 -21.12 15.19 6.66
C LEU A 35 -22.59 15.43 7.00
N ALA A 36 -23.45 15.65 6.00
CA ALA A 36 -24.89 15.88 6.20
C ALA A 36 -25.70 14.58 6.41
N GLY A 37 -25.24 13.44 5.91
CA GLY A 37 -25.91 12.13 6.05
C GLY A 37 -25.68 11.40 7.39
N GLY A 38 -24.96 12.02 8.34
CA GLY A 38 -24.58 11.40 9.62
C GLY A 38 -25.64 11.41 10.72
N ILE A 39 -26.86 11.90 10.47
CA ILE A 39 -27.94 11.97 11.47
C ILE A 39 -29.25 11.48 10.86
N ALA A 40 -29.47 10.16 10.86
CA ALA A 40 -30.78 9.52 11.01
C ALA A 40 -30.63 8.00 10.87
N GLU A 41 -30.60 7.29 11.99
CA GLU A 41 -30.94 5.86 12.02
C GLU A 41 -31.97 5.66 13.14
N PRO A 42 -33.20 5.21 12.84
CA PRO A 42 -34.16 4.84 13.86
C PRO A 42 -33.91 3.38 14.29
N GLU A 43 -33.81 3.22 15.60
CA GLU A 43 -33.59 1.99 16.33
C GLU A 43 -34.87 1.11 16.32
N ILE A 44 -34.75 -0.17 15.93
CA ILE A 44 -35.78 -1.19 16.22
C ILE A 44 -35.07 -2.46 16.76
N PRO A 45 -35.40 -2.94 17.98
CA PRO A 45 -34.73 -4.08 18.59
C PRO A 45 -35.44 -5.42 18.34
N GLY A 46 -34.68 -6.49 18.07
CA GLY A 46 -35.18 -7.88 18.03
C GLY A 46 -34.03 -8.91 17.93
N PRO A 47 -34.18 -10.14 18.48
CA PRO A 47 -33.12 -10.75 19.29
C PRO A 47 -32.35 -11.93 18.65
N VAL A 48 -31.07 -12.01 19.03
CA VAL A 48 -30.21 -13.18 19.26
C VAL A 48 -30.14 -14.27 18.18
N ALA A 49 -29.07 -14.22 17.39
CA ALA A 49 -28.38 -15.41 16.90
C ALA A 49 -26.87 -15.27 17.14
N ARG A 50 -26.40 -16.06 18.10
CA ARG A 50 -25.02 -16.18 18.59
C ARG A 50 -24.12 -16.71 17.48
N ARG A 51 -23.38 -15.82 16.82
CA ARG A 51 -22.15 -16.17 16.09
C ARG A 51 -21.11 -15.13 16.46
N THR A 52 -20.06 -15.58 17.12
CA THR A 52 -18.85 -14.83 17.45
C THR A 52 -18.16 -14.36 16.17
N ALA A 53 -18.68 -13.30 15.56
CA ALA A 53 -17.94 -12.52 14.58
C ALA A 53 -16.96 -11.66 15.36
N ARG A 54 -15.66 -11.89 15.17
CA ARG A 54 -14.62 -10.90 15.50
C ARG A 54 -15.11 -9.59 14.92
N THR A 55 -15.46 -8.64 15.79
CA THR A 55 -15.71 -7.24 15.45
C THR A 55 -14.39 -6.61 15.05
N GLY A 56 -13.85 -7.05 13.90
CA GLY A 56 -12.86 -6.32 13.15
C GLY A 56 -13.56 -5.07 12.64
N LYS A 57 -13.46 -3.98 13.41
CA LYS A 57 -13.87 -2.65 12.99
C LYS A 57 -13.22 -2.43 11.62
N GLN A 58 -13.99 -2.46 10.53
CA GLN A 58 -13.44 -2.27 9.19
C GLN A 58 -12.86 -0.86 9.12
N VAL A 59 -11.54 -0.75 9.30
CA VAL A 59 -10.84 0.52 9.20
C VAL A 59 -10.87 0.93 7.74
N LYS A 60 -11.78 1.86 7.41
CA LYS A 60 -11.81 2.49 6.09
C LYS A 60 -10.64 3.47 6.00
N ILE A 61 -9.73 3.24 5.06
CA ILE A 61 -8.67 4.19 4.74
C ILE A 61 -9.33 5.35 3.97
N ALA A 62 -9.32 6.56 4.54
CA ALA A 62 -9.83 7.75 3.85
C ALA A 62 -9.19 7.87 2.46
N SER A 63 -10.00 8.20 1.43
CA SER A 63 -9.61 8.08 0.02
C SER A 63 -8.31 8.79 -0.33
N ALA A 64 -8.13 10.04 0.11
CA ALA A 64 -6.92 10.83 -0.13
C ALA A 64 -5.65 10.22 0.52
N HIS A 65 -5.78 9.80 1.79
CA HIS A 65 -4.67 9.16 2.52
C HIS A 65 -4.35 7.77 1.95
N GLY A 66 -5.37 7.07 1.46
CA GLY A 66 -5.21 5.77 0.82
C GLY A 66 -4.56 5.85 -0.55
N THR A 67 -4.77 6.91 -1.31
CA THR A 67 -4.07 7.15 -2.58
C THR A 67 -2.61 7.51 -2.38
N GLU A 68 -2.30 8.35 -1.39
CA GLU A 68 -0.91 8.69 -1.03
C GLU A 68 -0.13 7.46 -0.58
N LEU A 69 -0.65 6.73 0.41
CA LEU A 69 -0.01 5.50 0.93
C LEU A 69 0.21 4.48 -0.19
N ARG A 70 -0.79 4.27 -1.05
CA ARG A 70 -0.66 3.36 -2.20
C ARG A 70 0.46 3.81 -3.14
N THR A 71 0.58 5.10 -3.38
CA THR A 71 1.61 5.68 -4.25
C THR A 71 3.00 5.47 -3.66
N GLN A 72 3.17 5.79 -2.37
CA GLN A 72 4.43 5.58 -1.65
C GLN A 72 4.84 4.10 -1.66
N LEU A 73 3.89 3.19 -1.43
CA LEU A 73 4.16 1.74 -1.49
C LEU A 73 4.55 1.26 -2.89
N HIS A 74 3.96 1.81 -3.95
CA HIS A 74 4.38 1.50 -5.32
C HIS A 74 5.78 2.01 -5.63
N ILE A 75 6.15 3.21 -5.13
CA ILE A 75 7.49 3.77 -5.28
C ILE A 75 8.51 2.88 -4.58
N LEU A 76 8.29 2.55 -3.30
CA LEU A 76 9.18 1.68 -2.54
C LEU A 76 9.29 0.28 -3.16
N ALA A 77 8.17 -0.32 -3.59
CA ALA A 77 8.20 -1.61 -4.27
C ALA A 77 9.02 -1.55 -5.56
N GLY A 78 8.90 -0.47 -6.35
CA GLY A 78 9.70 -0.27 -7.56
C GLY A 78 11.19 -0.05 -7.27
N LEU A 79 11.51 0.71 -6.22
CA LEU A 79 12.89 0.95 -5.77
C LEU A 79 13.56 -0.35 -5.34
N GLN A 80 12.88 -1.14 -4.50
CA GLN A 80 13.41 -2.42 -4.02
C GLN A 80 13.48 -3.48 -5.12
N GLU A 81 12.50 -3.52 -6.03
CA GLU A 81 12.56 -4.41 -7.20
C GLU A 81 13.80 -4.11 -8.05
N ARG A 82 14.11 -2.82 -8.25
CA ARG A 82 15.31 -2.39 -8.98
C ARG A 82 16.59 -2.76 -8.22
N ASP A 83 16.68 -2.47 -6.91
CA ASP A 83 17.85 -2.83 -6.09
C ASP A 83 18.13 -4.34 -6.14
N CYS A 84 17.08 -5.16 -5.98
CA CYS A 84 17.20 -6.61 -6.11
C CYS A 84 17.71 -7.00 -7.49
N ARG A 85 17.16 -6.43 -8.57
CA ARG A 85 17.58 -6.71 -9.95
C ARG A 85 19.04 -6.32 -10.20
N ASP A 86 19.45 -5.13 -9.76
CA ASP A 86 20.81 -4.62 -9.93
C ASP A 86 21.83 -5.51 -9.20
N LYS A 87 21.41 -6.19 -8.12
CA LYS A 87 22.20 -7.19 -7.37
C LYS A 87 21.96 -8.65 -7.82
N GLY A 88 21.30 -8.86 -8.95
CA GLY A 88 21.11 -10.19 -9.56
C GLY A 88 19.94 -11.02 -9.03
N LEU A 89 19.04 -10.45 -8.21
CA LEU A 89 17.83 -11.11 -7.70
C LEU A 89 16.59 -10.65 -8.48
N LEU A 90 16.10 -11.50 -9.38
CA LEU A 90 14.84 -11.28 -10.10
C LEU A 90 13.64 -11.78 -9.28
N LEU A 91 12.95 -10.87 -8.60
CA LEU A 91 11.83 -11.23 -7.69
C LEU A 91 10.70 -12.02 -8.36
N ALA A 92 10.46 -11.84 -9.67
CA ALA A 92 9.43 -12.58 -10.39
C ALA A 92 9.80 -14.06 -10.63
N GLU A 93 11.09 -14.36 -10.73
CA GLU A 93 11.64 -15.70 -10.98
C GLU A 93 12.18 -16.34 -9.70
N ALA A 94 12.23 -15.57 -8.61
CA ALA A 94 12.74 -16.02 -7.34
C ALA A 94 11.86 -17.13 -6.72
N PRO A 95 12.45 -18.01 -5.89
CA PRO A 95 11.69 -19.00 -5.12
C PRO A 95 10.54 -18.36 -4.34
N GLU A 96 9.46 -19.12 -4.14
CA GLU A 96 8.27 -18.64 -3.44
C GLU A 96 8.59 -18.03 -2.07
N ALA A 97 9.53 -18.63 -1.32
CA ALA A 97 9.99 -18.10 -0.04
C ALA A 97 10.48 -16.64 -0.15
N VAL A 98 11.29 -16.31 -1.16
CA VAL A 98 11.82 -14.96 -1.37
C VAL A 98 10.71 -13.98 -1.76
N ARG A 99 9.71 -14.45 -2.51
CA ARG A 99 8.53 -13.64 -2.85
C ARG A 99 7.66 -13.37 -1.61
N LEU A 100 7.58 -14.31 -0.67
CA LEU A 100 6.95 -14.10 0.64
C LEU A 100 7.75 -13.11 1.49
N TYR A 101 9.09 -13.10 1.39
CA TYR A 101 9.93 -12.10 2.07
C TYR A 101 9.66 -10.69 1.54
N ALA A 102 9.47 -10.54 0.23
CA ALA A 102 9.05 -9.29 -0.38
C ALA A 102 7.66 -8.82 0.13
N ALA A 103 6.73 -9.76 0.35
CA ALA A 103 5.44 -9.46 0.98
C ALA A 103 5.59 -8.95 2.41
N ALA A 104 6.41 -9.61 3.23
CA ALA A 104 6.66 -9.21 4.61
C ALA A 104 7.37 -7.85 4.70
N TRP A 105 8.38 -7.62 3.85
CA TRP A 105 9.11 -6.35 3.78
C TRP A 105 8.18 -5.20 3.39
N LEU A 106 7.40 -5.35 2.31
CA LEU A 106 6.49 -4.28 1.87
C LEU A 106 5.35 -4.05 2.88
N TYR A 107 4.96 -5.07 3.64
CA TYR A 107 4.01 -4.91 4.74
C TYR A 107 4.60 -4.10 5.91
N GLY A 108 5.86 -4.34 6.25
CA GLY A 108 6.63 -3.52 7.19
C GLY A 108 6.64 -2.05 6.78
N ALA A 109 6.99 -1.80 5.52
CA ALA A 109 6.95 -0.47 4.94
C ALA A 109 5.54 0.16 5.02
N GLY A 110 4.50 -0.61 4.69
CA GLY A 110 3.11 -0.15 4.83
C GLY A 110 2.73 0.23 6.25
N CYS A 111 3.21 -0.48 7.25
CA CYS A 111 2.99 -0.16 8.66
C CYS A 111 3.73 1.13 9.08
N ALA A 112 4.96 1.35 8.62
CA ALA A 112 5.72 2.58 8.88
C ALA A 112 5.02 3.81 8.28
N LEU A 113 4.62 3.73 7.01
CA LEU A 113 4.01 4.82 6.26
C LEU A 113 2.57 5.12 6.67
N SER A 114 1.89 4.19 7.35
CA SER A 114 0.50 4.34 7.75
C SER A 114 0.34 4.92 9.16
N ARG A 115 -0.76 5.66 9.36
CA ARG A 115 -1.18 6.11 10.69
C ARG A 115 -1.57 4.93 11.56
N GLN A 116 -1.39 5.07 12.87
CA GLN A 116 -1.64 4.04 13.86
C GLN A 116 -2.96 3.25 13.74
N PRO A 117 -4.14 3.85 13.44
CA PRO A 117 -5.37 3.05 13.28
C PRO A 117 -5.39 2.15 12.04
N VAL A 118 -4.56 2.44 11.03
CA VAL A 118 -4.48 1.67 9.77
C VAL A 118 -3.38 0.60 9.84
N ARG A 119 -2.42 0.75 10.75
CA ARG A 119 -1.37 -0.25 10.99
C ARG A 119 -2.02 -1.58 11.35
N HIS A 120 -1.48 -2.65 10.77
CA HIS A 120 -1.98 -4.01 10.95
C HIS A 120 -3.45 -4.26 10.57
N SER A 121 -4.09 -3.36 9.82
CA SER A 121 -5.44 -3.59 9.31
C SER A 121 -5.44 -4.55 8.12
N ASP A 122 -6.53 -5.31 7.96
CA ASP A 122 -6.74 -6.17 6.78
C ASP A 122 -6.76 -5.37 5.48
N ALA A 123 -7.19 -4.10 5.53
CA ALA A 123 -7.17 -3.20 4.39
C ALA A 123 -5.75 -2.90 3.90
N LEU A 124 -4.81 -2.69 4.83
CA LEU A 124 -3.40 -2.51 4.52
C LEU A 124 -2.78 -3.80 3.98
N ALA A 125 -3.01 -4.93 4.65
CA ALA A 125 -2.53 -6.24 4.21
C ALA A 125 -3.01 -6.57 2.79
N GLY A 126 -4.29 -6.35 2.49
CA GLY A 126 -4.87 -6.54 1.16
C GLY A 126 -4.38 -5.54 0.11
N MET A 127 -3.98 -4.33 0.50
CA MET A 127 -3.31 -3.40 -0.42
C MET A 127 -1.92 -3.91 -0.78
N VAL A 128 -1.11 -4.27 0.22
CA VAL A 128 0.25 -4.78 0.05
C VAL A 128 0.26 -6.07 -0.77
N ALA A 129 -0.60 -7.04 -0.43
CA ALA A 129 -0.71 -8.30 -1.17
C ALA A 129 -1.00 -8.09 -2.66
N ARG A 130 -1.86 -7.12 -3.02
CA ARG A 130 -2.12 -6.76 -4.43
C ARG A 130 -0.93 -6.12 -5.13
N ILE A 131 -0.13 -5.32 -4.42
CA ILE A 131 1.07 -4.69 -4.99
C ILE A 131 2.13 -5.77 -5.23
N VAL A 132 2.43 -6.59 -4.22
CA VAL A 132 3.45 -7.63 -4.31
C VAL A 132 3.06 -8.72 -5.32
N SER A 133 1.79 -9.13 -5.36
CA SER A 133 1.31 -10.10 -6.35
C SER A 133 1.57 -9.62 -7.80
N ARG A 134 1.33 -8.33 -8.08
CA ARG A 134 1.63 -7.76 -9.41
C ARG A 134 3.12 -7.66 -9.71
N LYS A 135 3.95 -7.45 -8.69
CA LYS A 135 5.39 -7.21 -8.83
C LYS A 135 6.23 -8.50 -8.89
N THR A 136 5.79 -9.54 -8.19
CA THR A 136 6.57 -10.77 -7.97
C THR A 136 5.89 -12.01 -8.53
N GLY A 137 4.62 -11.92 -8.95
CA GLY A 137 3.85 -13.07 -9.44
C GLY A 137 3.36 -14.01 -8.35
N ILE A 138 3.57 -13.71 -7.07
CA ILE A 138 2.99 -14.51 -5.96
C ILE A 138 1.46 -14.40 -5.94
N ARG A 139 0.75 -15.44 -5.50
CA ARG A 139 -0.71 -15.36 -5.39
C ARG A 139 -1.08 -14.47 -4.21
N GLN A 140 -2.11 -13.64 -4.39
CA GLN A 140 -2.57 -12.73 -3.33
C GLN A 140 -2.91 -13.45 -2.01
N PRO A 141 -3.54 -14.64 -2.00
CA PRO A 141 -3.80 -15.39 -0.77
C PRO A 141 -2.53 -15.82 -0.04
N GLU A 142 -1.47 -16.20 -0.76
CA GLU A 142 -0.18 -16.59 -0.16
C GLU A 142 0.50 -15.39 0.51
N ALA A 143 0.48 -14.24 -0.16
CA ALA A 143 1.00 -13.00 0.41
C ALA A 143 0.23 -12.60 1.69
N LEU A 144 -1.10 -12.72 1.68
CA LEU A 144 -1.93 -12.47 2.87
C LEU A 144 -1.63 -13.47 3.98
N GLN A 145 -1.46 -14.75 3.65
CA GLN A 145 -1.10 -15.79 4.60
C GLN A 145 0.23 -15.47 5.28
N ALA A 146 1.30 -15.18 4.53
CA ALA A 146 2.59 -14.78 5.09
C ALA A 146 2.51 -13.54 5.99
N ILE A 147 1.68 -12.55 5.64
CA ILE A 147 1.44 -11.37 6.49
C ILE A 147 0.75 -11.76 7.80
N SER A 148 -0.25 -12.64 7.74
CA SER A 148 -0.98 -13.10 8.92
C SER A 148 -0.17 -14.03 9.83
N THR A 149 0.77 -14.80 9.27
CA THR A 149 1.65 -15.73 10.01
C THR A 149 3.07 -15.15 10.19
N LEU A 150 3.22 -13.84 10.09
CA LEU A 150 4.53 -13.17 10.09
C LEU A 150 5.35 -13.46 11.35
N THR A 151 4.67 -13.60 12.50
CA THR A 151 5.31 -13.90 13.78
C THR A 151 5.73 -15.35 13.95
N SER A 152 5.28 -16.27 13.08
CA SER A 152 5.68 -17.68 13.14
C SER A 152 6.99 -17.98 12.43
N SER A 153 7.61 -16.99 11.77
CA SER A 153 8.88 -17.11 11.07
C SER A 153 9.80 -15.95 11.44
N SER A 154 10.99 -16.27 11.96
CA SER A 154 12.03 -15.28 12.24
C SER A 154 12.45 -14.50 11.00
N VAL A 155 12.51 -15.17 9.84
CA VAL A 155 12.90 -14.57 8.57
C VAL A 155 11.86 -13.58 8.06
N LEU A 156 10.56 -13.94 8.10
CA LEU A 156 9.48 -13.01 7.74
C LEU A 156 9.46 -11.80 8.68
N LEU A 157 9.69 -12.03 9.98
CA LEU A 157 9.76 -10.96 10.97
C LEU A 157 10.99 -10.04 10.75
N ALA A 158 12.13 -10.59 10.37
CA ALA A 158 13.32 -9.83 10.03
C ALA A 158 13.09 -8.96 8.78
N CYS A 159 12.50 -9.54 7.72
CA CYS A 159 12.13 -8.80 6.51
C CYS A 159 11.12 -7.68 6.80
N TYR A 160 10.15 -7.95 7.66
CA TYR A 160 9.19 -6.94 8.14
C TYR A 160 9.87 -5.78 8.85
N ARG A 161 10.80 -6.06 9.77
CA ARG A 161 11.55 -5.02 10.50
C ARG A 161 12.40 -4.18 9.55
N ALA A 162 13.12 -4.82 8.64
CA ALA A 162 13.88 -4.14 7.60
C ALA A 162 12.98 -3.23 6.73
N GLY A 163 11.78 -3.69 6.38
CA GLY A 163 10.80 -2.89 5.66
C GLY A 163 10.30 -1.67 6.45
N LEU A 164 10.10 -1.83 7.76
CA LEU A 164 9.71 -0.75 8.66
C LEU A 164 10.80 0.33 8.73
N GLU A 165 12.02 -0.06 9.09
CA GLU A 165 13.19 0.83 9.19
C GLU A 165 13.52 1.49 7.83
N GLY A 166 13.48 0.69 6.76
CA GLY A 166 13.75 1.17 5.41
C GLY A 166 12.76 2.23 4.94
N ALA A 167 11.48 2.07 5.26
CA ALA A 167 10.44 3.03 4.92
C ALA A 167 10.51 4.31 5.77
N GLU A 168 10.82 4.20 7.06
CA GLU A 168 11.04 5.37 7.93
C GLU A 168 12.24 6.20 7.43
N HIS A 169 13.34 5.52 7.09
CA HIS A 169 14.51 6.17 6.52
C HIS A 169 14.19 6.82 5.17
N TRP A 170 13.44 6.13 4.31
CA TRP A 170 13.03 6.65 3.01
C TRP A 170 12.13 7.88 3.12
N GLN A 171 11.22 7.95 4.08
CA GLN A 171 10.40 9.16 4.30
C GLN A 171 11.27 10.40 4.55
N GLN A 172 12.38 10.24 5.27
CA GLN A 172 13.26 11.34 5.66
C GLN A 172 14.32 11.67 4.58
N HIS A 173 14.86 10.65 3.90
CA HIS A 173 16.05 10.79 3.07
C HIS A 173 15.84 10.41 1.60
N GLN A 174 14.65 9.91 1.24
CA GLN A 174 14.28 9.47 -0.12
C GLN A 174 15.10 8.30 -0.68
N TYR A 175 15.84 7.58 0.17
CA TYR A 175 16.48 6.30 -0.17
C TYR A 175 16.33 5.29 0.97
N VAL A 176 16.43 4.00 0.62
CA VAL A 176 16.46 2.89 1.57
C VAL A 176 17.92 2.46 1.77
N PRO A 177 18.45 2.44 3.01
CA PRO A 177 19.83 2.04 3.26
C PRO A 177 19.99 0.53 3.03
N ALA A 178 21.19 0.12 2.59
CA ALA A 178 21.53 -1.27 2.32
C ALA A 178 21.08 -2.27 3.43
N PRO A 179 21.40 -2.06 4.73
CA PRO A 179 21.02 -3.02 5.78
C PRO A 179 19.51 -3.21 5.96
N SER A 180 18.69 -2.24 5.52
CA SER A 180 17.23 -2.31 5.57
C SER A 180 16.61 -2.63 4.19
N SER A 181 17.44 -2.88 3.16
CA SER A 181 16.97 -3.24 1.83
C SER A 181 16.35 -4.65 1.81
N LEU A 182 15.43 -4.87 0.88
CA LEU A 182 14.82 -6.17 0.67
C LEU A 182 15.87 -7.22 0.28
N TYR A 183 16.85 -6.86 -0.56
CA TYR A 183 17.90 -7.79 -0.96
C TYR A 183 18.72 -8.26 0.24
N ASP A 184 19.22 -7.33 1.05
CA ASP A 184 20.07 -7.68 2.20
C ASP A 184 19.25 -8.44 3.25
N ALA A 185 17.99 -8.04 3.49
CA ALA A 185 17.11 -8.74 4.43
C ALA A 185 16.78 -10.17 3.96
N ALA A 186 16.50 -10.36 2.66
CA ALA A 186 16.20 -11.67 2.11
C ALA A 186 17.45 -12.58 2.11
N THR A 187 18.61 -12.08 1.72
CA THR A 187 19.83 -12.88 1.60
C THR A 187 20.49 -13.17 2.94
N SER A 188 20.49 -12.23 3.88
CA SER A 188 21.09 -12.42 5.22
C SER A 188 20.33 -13.44 6.07
N ASN A 189 19.04 -13.68 5.77
CA ASN A 189 18.18 -14.57 6.55
C ASN A 189 17.77 -15.84 5.80
N ALA A 190 18.05 -15.96 4.49
CA ALA A 190 17.74 -17.16 3.71
C ALA A 190 18.68 -18.34 3.98
N PHE A 191 19.80 -18.12 4.68
CA PHE A 191 20.80 -19.14 5.01
C PHE A 191 20.84 -19.50 6.52
N ILE A 192 19.84 -19.05 7.30
CA ILE A 192 19.66 -19.41 8.72
C ILE A 192 18.56 -20.47 8.80
#